data_AF-A0A1F3BDF3-F1
#
_entry.id   AF-A0A1F3BDF3-F1
#
_cell.length_a   1.000
_cell.length_b   1.000
_cell.length_c   1.000
_cell.angle_alpha   90.00
_cell.angle_beta   90.00
_cell.angle_gamma   90.00
#
_symmetry.space_group_name_H-M   'P 1'
#
loop_
_entity.id
_entity.type
_entity.pdbx_description
1 polymer ?
#
loop_
_entity_poly.entity_id
_entity_poly.type
_entity_poly.pdbx_seq_one_letter_code
_entity_poly.pdbx_strand_id
1 'polypeptide(L)'
;MKEQLMVSGREISNLYPHVDVWGFGIPLYLFIGGLAAGILLFATYYFIKGKADEMPVTVKVSTIIPPIIIAIGLAFLVGDLHHKAYFWQLMMHFRLESPMSWGAWVLTVVFVISIFWPLSYMDDLIVFFEQNNKKWLAKQFKKVQKLINKLPVIPWFIKFTQRNRKPIAYVTFFLSIVLGIYTGILLSAMNARPLWNSSLLGPLFLVSGVSTGAAAIMWMSNNEAEKKLFSRIDIGLIIIELTFILLLFLGFVWGPEAQVRSAEMFLGGEFTAVFWGIFVGMGLFLPAILELFELKGYHIPIAIPAFLILLGGLIFRVIMVDAGQISTYLY
;
A
#
# COMPACT_ATOMS: atom_id res chain seq x y z
N MET A 1 -18.88 -6.80 -34.08
CA MET A 1 -19.28 -7.45 -32.81
C MET A 1 -19.40 -8.93 -33.08
N LYS A 2 -18.65 -9.78 -32.37
CA LYS A 2 -18.95 -11.22 -32.32
C LYS A 2 -19.96 -11.39 -31.21
N GLU A 3 -21.23 -11.59 -31.55
CA GLU A 3 -22.23 -11.98 -30.56
C GLU A 3 -21.87 -13.38 -30.08
N GLN A 4 -21.47 -13.49 -28.81
CA GLN A 4 -21.34 -14.78 -28.14
C GLN A 4 -22.73 -15.14 -27.61
N LEU A 5 -23.34 -16.17 -28.20
CA LEU A 5 -24.55 -16.79 -27.68
C LEU A 5 -24.17 -17.53 -26.39
N MET A 6 -24.45 -16.92 -25.25
CA MET A 6 -24.31 -17.56 -23.94
C MET A 6 -25.62 -18.28 -23.62
N VAL A 7 -25.57 -19.60 -23.53
CA VAL A 7 -26.76 -20.45 -23.36
C VAL A 7 -27.11 -20.61 -21.88
N SER A 8 -26.14 -20.38 -20.99
CA SER A 8 -26.33 -20.38 -19.53
C SER A 8 -25.41 -19.35 -18.85
N GLY A 9 -25.88 -18.75 -17.76
CA GLY A 9 -25.04 -17.91 -16.89
C GLY A 9 -23.82 -18.63 -16.31
N ARG A 10 -23.80 -19.97 -16.36
CA ARG A 10 -22.64 -20.81 -15.98
C ARG A 10 -21.50 -20.78 -16.99
N GLU A 11 -21.75 -20.33 -18.22
CA GLU A 11 -20.72 -20.20 -19.28
C GLU A 11 -19.99 -18.85 -19.21
N ILE A 12 -20.44 -17.94 -18.34
CA ILE A 12 -19.76 -16.68 -18.07
C ILE A 12 -18.65 -16.96 -17.06
N SER A 13 -17.40 -16.92 -17.52
CA SER A 13 -16.21 -17.21 -16.69
C SER A 13 -16.12 -16.38 -15.40
N ASN A 14 -16.70 -15.18 -15.38
CA ASN A 14 -16.64 -14.27 -14.22
C ASN A 14 -17.90 -14.34 -13.33
N LEU A 15 -18.84 -15.24 -13.62
CA LEU A 15 -20.13 -15.32 -12.93
C LEU A 15 -20.34 -16.68 -12.22
N TYR A 16 -19.56 -17.70 -12.59
CA TYR A 16 -19.70 -19.05 -12.08
C TYR A 16 -18.31 -19.71 -11.92
N PRO A 17 -18.02 -20.43 -10.82
CA PRO A 17 -18.91 -20.83 -9.72
C PRO A 17 -19.19 -19.73 -8.69
N HIS A 18 -18.44 -18.63 -8.72
CA HIS A 18 -18.68 -17.43 -7.92
C HIS A 18 -18.52 -16.19 -8.81
N VAL A 19 -19.13 -15.08 -8.39
CA VAL A 19 -19.02 -13.81 -9.12
C VAL A 19 -17.64 -13.20 -8.83
N ASP A 20 -16.77 -13.26 -9.82
CA ASP A 20 -15.47 -12.59 -9.83
C ASP A 20 -15.69 -11.12 -10.22
N VAL A 21 -15.76 -10.27 -9.19
CA VAL A 21 -15.95 -8.83 -9.34
C VAL A 21 -14.62 -8.13 -9.61
N TRP A 22 -13.51 -8.67 -9.08
CA TRP A 22 -12.20 -8.05 -9.11
C TRP A 22 -11.12 -9.02 -9.59
N GLY A 23 -10.41 -8.61 -10.64
CA GLY A 23 -9.20 -9.31 -11.10
C GLY A 23 -7.97 -8.97 -10.25
N PHE A 24 -6.86 -9.64 -10.55
CA PHE A 24 -5.56 -9.47 -9.87
C PHE A 24 -5.03 -8.02 -9.82
N GLY A 25 -5.50 -7.14 -10.71
CA GLY A 25 -5.16 -5.72 -10.69
C GLY A 25 -5.59 -5.00 -9.41
N ILE A 26 -6.70 -5.40 -8.78
CA ILE A 26 -7.22 -4.76 -7.57
C ILE A 26 -6.36 -5.09 -6.33
N PRO A 27 -6.06 -6.37 -5.99
CA PRO A 27 -5.12 -6.69 -4.92
C PRO A 27 -3.78 -5.96 -5.05
N LEU A 28 -3.26 -5.86 -6.28
CA LEU A 28 -2.00 -5.19 -6.57
C LEU A 28 -2.11 -3.68 -6.36
N TYR A 29 -3.22 -3.05 -6.78
CA TYR A 29 -3.52 -1.66 -6.47
C TYR A 29 -3.60 -1.41 -4.96
N LEU A 30 -4.29 -2.26 -4.19
CA LEU A 30 -4.42 -2.12 -2.74
C LEU A 30 -3.06 -2.26 -2.05
N PHE A 31 -2.23 -3.20 -2.49
CA PHE A 31 -0.87 -3.38 -2.00
C PHE A 31 -0.01 -2.14 -2.27
N ILE A 32 0.01 -1.68 -3.51
CA ILE A 32 0.79 -0.52 -3.93
C ILE A 32 0.31 0.76 -3.24
N GLY A 33 -1.00 0.95 -3.08
CA GLY A 33 -1.60 2.07 -2.35
C GLY A 33 -1.18 2.07 -0.88
N GLY A 34 -1.24 0.91 -0.22
CA GLY A 34 -0.77 0.73 1.16
C GLY A 34 0.73 1.00 1.32
N LEU A 35 1.55 0.48 0.41
CA LEU A 35 3.01 0.72 0.38
C LEU A 35 3.33 2.22 0.23
N ALA A 36 2.65 2.90 -0.69
CA ALA A 36 2.82 4.34 -0.90
C ALA A 36 2.40 5.14 0.34
N ALA A 37 1.27 4.77 0.96
CA ALA A 37 0.79 5.37 2.20
C ALA A 37 1.82 5.20 3.33
N GLY A 38 2.38 4.00 3.52
CA GLY A 38 3.40 3.75 4.54
C GLY A 38 4.66 4.60 4.35
N ILE A 39 5.19 4.66 3.12
CA ILE A 39 6.37 5.47 2.80
C ILE A 39 6.12 6.96 3.08
N LEU A 40 5.01 7.50 2.59
CA LEU A 40 4.67 8.92 2.76
C LEU A 40 4.38 9.26 4.23
N LEU A 41 3.76 8.34 4.98
CA LEU A 41 3.51 8.50 6.41
C LEU A 41 4.84 8.64 7.17
N PHE A 42 5.80 7.75 6.97
CA PHE A 42 7.11 7.85 7.63
C PHE A 42 7.90 9.08 7.18
N ALA A 43 7.93 9.36 5.87
CA ALA A 43 8.64 10.52 5.33
C ALA A 43 8.15 11.83 5.96
N THR A 44 6.83 11.99 6.06
CA THR A 44 6.21 13.20 6.62
C THR A 44 6.33 13.25 8.14
N TYR A 45 6.18 12.12 8.84
CA TYR A 45 6.37 12.01 10.28
C TYR A 45 7.78 12.44 10.73
N TYR A 46 8.81 11.89 10.09
CA TYR A 46 10.20 12.22 10.43
C TYR A 46 10.60 13.62 9.96
N PHE A 47 10.00 14.13 8.89
CA PHE A 47 10.12 15.54 8.52
C PHE A 47 9.54 16.46 9.60
N ILE A 48 8.33 16.18 10.09
CA ILE A 48 7.67 16.98 11.15
C ILE A 48 8.50 16.96 12.44
N LYS A 49 9.14 15.84 12.76
CA LYS A 49 10.08 15.72 13.90
C LYS A 49 11.42 16.45 13.69
N GLY A 50 11.66 17.07 12.54
CA GLY A 50 12.92 17.76 12.24
C GLY A 50 14.10 16.83 11.95
N LYS A 51 13.86 15.54 11.70
CA LYS A 51 14.90 14.52 11.43
C LYS A 51 15.21 14.36 9.94
N ALA A 52 14.95 15.37 9.13
CA ALA A 52 15.10 15.29 7.67
C ALA A 52 16.55 15.03 7.22
N ASP A 53 17.53 15.57 7.96
CA ASP A 53 18.96 15.41 7.64
C ASP A 53 19.59 14.20 8.35
N GLU A 54 19.05 13.79 9.50
CA GLU A 54 19.42 12.54 10.17
C GLU A 54 18.92 11.30 9.40
N MET A 55 17.76 11.42 8.75
CA MET A 55 17.07 10.34 8.05
C MET A 55 16.80 10.66 6.58
N PRO A 56 17.85 10.93 5.77
CA PRO A 56 17.68 11.37 4.38
C PRO A 56 17.02 10.30 3.50
N VAL A 57 17.24 9.01 3.78
CA VAL A 57 16.59 7.95 3.00
C VAL A 57 15.09 7.95 3.24
N THR A 58 14.70 8.03 4.50
CA THR A 58 13.29 8.05 4.92
C THR A 58 12.53 9.26 4.42
N VAL A 59 13.10 10.47 4.53
CA VAL A 59 12.38 11.72 4.23
C VAL A 59 12.49 12.12 2.75
N LYS A 60 13.61 11.79 2.09
CA LYS A 60 13.94 12.28 0.75
C LYS A 60 13.92 11.13 -0.27
N VAL A 61 14.73 10.09 -0.08
CA VAL A 61 14.99 9.07 -1.13
C VAL A 61 13.82 8.11 -1.34
N SER A 62 13.23 7.57 -0.27
CA SER A 62 12.11 6.62 -0.34
C SER A 62 10.89 7.21 -1.05
N THR A 63 10.69 8.54 -0.93
CA THR A 63 9.57 9.27 -1.52
C THR A 63 9.59 9.35 -3.04
N ILE A 64 10.66 8.87 -3.70
CA ILE A 64 10.70 8.65 -5.15
C ILE A 64 9.77 7.49 -5.56
N ILE A 65 9.55 6.51 -4.68
CA ILE A 65 8.74 5.32 -4.96
C ILE A 65 7.24 5.66 -5.09
N PRO A 66 6.58 6.32 -4.11
CA PRO A 66 5.15 6.63 -4.14
C PRO A 66 4.59 7.15 -5.47
N PRO A 67 5.14 8.19 -6.15
CA PRO A 67 4.57 8.68 -7.40
C PRO A 67 4.61 7.63 -8.52
N ILE A 68 5.64 6.78 -8.57
CA ILE A 68 5.76 5.74 -9.60
C ILE A 68 4.73 4.64 -9.36
N ILE A 69 4.66 4.14 -8.13
CA ILE A 69 3.79 3.01 -7.81
C ILE A 69 2.33 3.46 -7.82
N ILE A 70 1.98 4.65 -7.33
CA ILE A 70 0.62 5.18 -7.44
C ILE A 70 0.20 5.34 -8.90
N ALA A 71 1.10 5.81 -9.79
CA ALA A 71 0.79 5.87 -11.23
C ALA A 71 0.48 4.49 -11.83
N ILE A 72 1.23 3.46 -11.43
CA ILE A 72 0.96 2.07 -11.83
C ILE A 72 -0.39 1.60 -11.27
N GLY A 73 -0.68 1.87 -10.00
CA GLY A 73 -1.97 1.55 -9.37
C GLY A 73 -3.15 2.23 -10.06
N LEU A 74 -3.01 3.51 -10.43
CA LEU A 74 -3.99 4.26 -11.22
C LEU A 74 -4.19 3.63 -12.60
N ALA A 75 -3.13 3.16 -13.26
CA ALA A 75 -3.23 2.46 -14.54
C ALA A 75 -4.02 1.14 -14.40
N PHE A 76 -3.84 0.38 -13.31
CA PHE A 76 -4.66 -0.80 -13.03
C PHE A 76 -6.12 -0.44 -12.79
N LEU A 77 -6.42 0.61 -12.01
CA LEU A 77 -7.79 1.06 -11.79
C LEU A 77 -8.49 1.48 -13.10
N VAL A 78 -7.80 2.25 -13.95
CA VAL A 78 -8.36 2.65 -15.26
C VAL A 78 -8.50 1.44 -16.19
N GLY A 79 -7.58 0.48 -16.10
CA GLY A 79 -7.63 -0.78 -16.84
C GLY A 79 -8.86 -1.63 -16.49
N ASP A 80 -9.17 -1.71 -15.20
CA ASP A 80 -10.29 -2.46 -14.62
C ASP A 80 -11.68 -1.88 -14.99
N LEU A 81 -11.75 -0.58 -15.31
CA LEU A 81 -12.99 0.04 -15.77
C LEU A 81 -13.49 -0.58 -17.08
N HIS A 82 -14.75 -1.03 -17.05
CA HIS A 82 -15.44 -1.53 -18.24
C HIS A 82 -15.58 -0.43 -19.31
N HIS A 83 -15.98 0.79 -18.90
CA HIS A 83 -16.12 1.95 -19.77
C HIS A 83 -15.09 3.04 -19.46
N LYS A 84 -13.86 2.84 -19.94
CA LYS A 84 -12.68 3.67 -19.66
C LYS A 84 -12.88 5.16 -19.99
N ALA A 85 -13.63 5.46 -21.05
CA ALA A 85 -13.88 6.83 -21.52
C ALA A 85 -14.70 7.69 -20.54
N TYR A 86 -15.46 7.07 -19.63
CA TYR A 86 -16.28 7.78 -18.64
C TYR A 86 -15.57 8.02 -17.30
N PHE A 87 -14.27 7.72 -17.19
CA PHE A 87 -13.49 8.00 -15.98
C PHE A 87 -13.62 9.45 -15.49
N TRP A 88 -13.72 10.42 -16.41
CA TRP A 88 -13.91 11.83 -16.05
C TRP A 88 -15.21 12.08 -15.26
N GLN A 89 -16.26 11.29 -15.49
CA GLN A 89 -17.54 11.43 -14.78
C GLN A 89 -17.40 11.09 -13.32
N LEU A 90 -16.57 10.09 -12.99
CA LEU A 90 -16.21 9.72 -11.62
C LEU A 90 -15.53 10.89 -10.90
N MET A 91 -14.68 11.65 -11.61
CA MET A 91 -14.00 12.81 -11.03
C MET A 91 -14.95 14.00 -10.87
N MET A 92 -15.89 14.23 -11.79
CA MET A 92 -16.81 15.37 -11.70
C MET A 92 -17.94 15.17 -10.68
N HIS A 93 -18.39 13.94 -10.45
CA HIS A 93 -19.54 13.67 -9.57
C HIS A 93 -19.07 13.09 -8.24
N PHE A 94 -18.90 13.97 -7.24
CA PHE A 94 -18.55 13.54 -5.89
C PHE A 94 -19.78 12.98 -5.16
N ARG A 95 -19.76 11.68 -4.86
CA ARG A 95 -20.82 11.00 -4.09
C ARG A 95 -20.34 10.73 -2.67
N LEU A 96 -20.90 11.45 -1.70
CA LEU A 96 -20.52 11.36 -0.28
C LEU A 96 -20.72 9.97 0.33
N GLU A 97 -21.76 9.26 -0.11
CA GLU A 97 -22.12 7.92 0.38
C GLU A 97 -21.25 6.81 -0.22
N SER A 98 -20.46 7.12 -1.27
CA SER A 98 -19.65 6.11 -1.96
C SER A 98 -18.20 6.16 -1.47
N PRO A 99 -17.71 5.10 -0.80
CA PRO A 99 -16.30 5.00 -0.43
C PRO A 99 -15.38 5.16 -1.65
N MET A 100 -15.78 4.62 -2.80
CA MET A 100 -15.03 4.71 -4.05
C MET A 100 -14.79 6.17 -4.50
N SER A 101 -15.78 7.05 -4.31
CA SER A 101 -15.67 8.49 -4.62
C SER A 101 -14.67 9.18 -3.71
N TRP A 102 -14.70 8.89 -2.41
CA TRP A 102 -13.73 9.41 -1.45
C TRP A 102 -12.30 9.00 -1.80
N GLY A 103 -12.12 7.71 -2.08
CA GLY A 103 -10.82 7.17 -2.44
C GLY A 103 -10.21 7.76 -3.68
N ALA A 104 -11.00 7.98 -4.72
CA ALA A 104 -10.50 8.55 -5.96
C ALA A 104 -9.93 9.97 -5.76
N TRP A 105 -10.59 10.79 -4.95
CA TRP A 105 -10.10 12.12 -4.61
C TRP A 105 -8.89 12.09 -3.67
N VAL A 106 -8.93 11.26 -2.62
CA VAL A 106 -7.77 11.09 -1.72
C VAL A 106 -6.55 10.64 -2.49
N LEU A 107 -6.69 9.62 -3.35
CA LEU A 107 -5.62 9.10 -4.19
C LEU A 107 -5.09 10.17 -5.16
N THR A 108 -5.96 10.99 -5.75
CA THR A 108 -5.57 12.09 -6.64
C THR A 108 -4.74 13.14 -5.90
N VAL A 109 -5.19 13.58 -4.73
CA VAL A 109 -4.47 14.57 -3.92
C VAL A 109 -3.12 14.00 -3.47
N VAL A 110 -3.11 12.77 -2.95
CA VAL A 110 -1.87 12.09 -2.52
C VAL A 110 -0.93 11.91 -3.71
N PHE A 111 -1.42 11.55 -4.90
CA PHE A 111 -0.60 11.40 -6.10
C PHE A 111 0.10 12.72 -6.46
N VAL A 112 -0.65 13.83 -6.53
CA VAL A 112 -0.09 15.16 -6.82
C VAL A 112 0.99 15.54 -5.80
N ILE A 113 0.69 15.39 -4.51
CA ILE A 113 1.65 15.67 -3.44
C ILE A 113 2.89 14.77 -3.56
N SER A 114 2.71 13.48 -3.84
CA SER A 114 3.79 12.50 -3.94
C SER A 114 4.76 12.79 -5.10
N ILE A 115 4.30 13.49 -6.14
CA ILE A 115 5.17 13.98 -7.22
C ILE A 115 6.01 15.15 -6.72
N PHE A 116 5.37 16.14 -6.09
CA PHE A 116 6.05 17.38 -5.72
C PHE A 116 6.96 17.25 -4.50
N TRP A 117 6.72 16.29 -3.61
CA TRP A 117 7.55 16.05 -2.44
C TRP A 117 9.02 15.73 -2.78
N PRO A 118 9.34 14.65 -3.53
CA PRO A 118 10.72 14.35 -3.94
C PRO A 118 11.30 15.43 -4.87
N LEU A 119 10.48 16.04 -5.73
CA LEU A 119 10.94 17.15 -6.59
C LEU A 119 11.40 18.36 -5.78
N SER A 120 10.81 18.59 -4.60
CA SER A 120 11.25 19.66 -3.71
C SER A 120 12.64 19.41 -3.11
N TYR A 121 13.09 18.15 -3.05
CA TYR A 121 14.39 17.70 -2.54
C TYR A 121 15.38 17.31 -3.64
N MET A 122 15.14 17.75 -4.89
CA MET A 122 15.91 17.27 -6.05
C MET A 122 17.43 17.52 -5.92
N ASP A 123 17.85 18.66 -5.36
CA ASP A 123 19.27 18.96 -5.12
C ASP A 123 19.88 18.00 -4.10
N ASP A 124 19.21 17.78 -2.96
CA ASP A 124 19.62 16.83 -1.93
C ASP A 124 19.71 15.39 -2.46
N LEU A 125 18.76 14.99 -3.32
CA LEU A 125 18.74 13.67 -3.95
C LEU A 125 19.94 13.48 -4.89
N ILE A 126 20.29 14.49 -5.67
CA ILE A 126 21.46 14.45 -6.56
C ILE A 126 22.74 14.27 -5.72
N VAL A 127 22.91 15.07 -4.67
CA VAL A 127 24.07 14.97 -3.76
C VAL A 127 24.13 13.59 -3.11
N PHE A 128 22.99 13.08 -2.63
CA PHE A 128 22.90 11.75 -2.03
C PHE A 128 23.33 10.64 -3.01
N PHE A 129 22.89 10.69 -4.27
CA PHE A 129 23.26 9.67 -5.26
C PHE A 129 24.73 9.78 -5.69
N GLU A 130 25.31 10.97 -5.71
CA GLU A 130 26.74 11.16 -5.97
C GLU A 130 27.61 10.59 -4.84
N GLN A 131 27.23 10.84 -3.59
CA GLN A 131 27.93 10.31 -2.42
C GLN A 131 27.84 8.78 -2.33
N ASN A 132 26.70 8.18 -2.67
CA ASN A 132 26.50 6.72 -2.64
C ASN A 132 26.99 6.01 -3.91
N ASN A 133 27.88 6.62 -4.70
CA ASN A 133 28.49 6.07 -5.92
C ASN A 133 27.49 5.65 -7.02
N LYS A 134 26.24 6.14 -6.98
CA LYS A 134 25.20 5.87 -8.00
C LYS A 134 25.21 6.97 -9.07
N LYS A 135 26.36 7.19 -9.71
CA LYS A 135 26.60 8.29 -10.67
C LYS A 135 25.60 8.31 -11.85
N TRP A 136 25.13 7.14 -12.28
CA TRP A 136 24.11 7.04 -13.33
C TRP A 136 22.78 7.67 -12.90
N LEU A 137 22.29 7.37 -11.69
CA LEU A 137 21.05 7.96 -11.15
C LEU A 137 21.20 9.48 -11.00
N ALA A 138 22.32 9.95 -10.43
CA ALA A 138 22.59 11.38 -10.31
C ALA A 138 22.54 12.10 -11.68
N LYS A 139 23.08 11.48 -12.74
CA LYS A 139 23.01 12.02 -14.11
C LYS A 139 21.57 12.09 -14.63
N GLN A 140 20.73 11.09 -14.37
CA GLN A 140 19.32 11.11 -14.76
C GLN A 140 18.55 12.20 -14.01
N PHE A 141 18.74 12.32 -12.69
CA PHE A 141 18.13 13.39 -11.89
C PHE A 141 18.56 14.79 -12.35
N LYS A 142 19.84 14.99 -12.70
CA LYS A 142 20.31 16.25 -13.32
C LYS A 142 19.64 16.55 -14.66
N LYS A 143 19.37 15.54 -15.50
CA LYS A 143 18.61 15.72 -16.75
C LYS A 143 17.16 16.10 -16.48
N VAL A 144 16.50 15.41 -15.54
CA VAL A 144 15.13 15.71 -15.12
C VAL A 144 15.03 17.12 -14.56
N GLN A 145 15.98 17.53 -13.71
CA GLN A 145 16.06 18.90 -13.19
C GLN A 145 16.15 19.94 -14.31
N LYS A 146 17.01 19.71 -15.31
CA LYS A 146 17.11 20.59 -16.49
C LYS A 146 15.80 20.66 -17.29
N LEU A 147 15.09 19.54 -17.44
CA LEU A 147 13.81 19.50 -18.15
C LEU A 147 12.72 20.25 -17.38
N ILE A 148 12.65 20.05 -16.06
CA ILE A 148 11.72 20.73 -15.17
C ILE A 148 11.94 22.24 -15.19
N ASN A 149 13.20 22.69 -15.16
CA ASN A 149 13.54 24.11 -15.19
C ASN A 149 13.18 24.81 -16.51
N LYS A 150 12.91 24.07 -17.59
CA LYS A 150 12.43 24.64 -18.86
C LYS A 150 10.92 24.91 -18.86
N LEU A 151 10.15 24.25 -18.00
CA LEU A 151 8.71 24.41 -17.92
C LEU A 151 8.39 25.45 -16.84
N PRO A 152 7.80 26.62 -17.14
CA PRO A 152 7.69 27.72 -16.17
C PRO A 152 6.81 27.39 -14.96
N VAL A 153 5.83 26.50 -15.11
CA VAL A 153 4.84 26.16 -14.08
C VAL A 153 5.42 25.26 -12.99
N ILE A 154 6.31 24.32 -13.33
CA ILE A 154 6.79 23.31 -12.36
C ILE A 154 7.72 23.91 -11.29
N PRO A 155 8.71 24.77 -11.61
CA PRO A 155 9.55 25.45 -10.62
C PRO A 155 8.73 26.33 -9.66
N TRP A 156 7.62 26.92 -10.14
CA TRP A 156 6.71 27.66 -9.28
C TRP A 156 6.07 26.74 -8.22
N PHE A 157 5.54 25.58 -8.62
CA PHE A 157 5.02 24.58 -7.69
C PHE A 157 6.09 24.04 -6.74
N ILE A 158 7.32 23.79 -7.22
CA ILE A 158 8.43 23.35 -6.37
C ILE A 158 8.72 24.40 -5.28
N LYS A 159 8.82 25.68 -5.65
CA LYS A 159 9.04 26.77 -4.68
C LYS A 159 7.86 26.92 -3.71
N PHE A 160 6.63 26.75 -4.19
CA PHE A 160 5.44 26.74 -3.35
C PHE A 160 5.51 25.59 -2.32
N THR A 161 5.85 24.38 -2.76
CA THR A 161 6.01 23.22 -1.88
C THR A 161 7.14 23.45 -0.88
N GLN A 162 8.27 24.02 -1.29
CA GLN A 162 9.39 24.37 -0.41
C GLN A 162 9.00 25.40 0.67
N ARG A 163 8.22 26.43 0.30
CA ARG A 163 7.72 27.45 1.23
C ARG A 163 6.70 26.88 2.23
N ASN A 164 5.85 25.97 1.76
CA ASN A 164 4.73 25.41 2.53
C ASN A 164 4.98 23.96 2.97
N ARG A 165 6.24 23.55 3.18
CA ARG A 165 6.57 22.14 3.51
C ARG A 165 5.88 21.64 4.77
N LYS A 166 5.88 22.43 5.85
CA LYS A 166 5.24 22.03 7.12
C LYS A 166 3.75 21.73 6.98
N PRO A 167 2.90 22.64 6.44
CA PRO A 167 1.49 22.32 6.26
C PRO A 167 1.26 21.17 5.28
N ILE A 168 2.03 21.10 4.19
CA ILE A 168 1.95 19.96 3.24
C ILE A 168 2.29 18.65 3.97
N ALA A 169 3.29 18.63 4.84
CA ALA A 169 3.65 17.43 5.60
C ALA A 169 2.52 16.96 6.52
N TYR A 170 1.86 17.88 7.24
CA TYR A 170 0.70 17.53 8.09
C TYR A 170 -0.47 16.98 7.27
N VAL A 171 -0.79 17.63 6.14
CA VAL A 171 -1.85 17.17 5.23
C VAL A 171 -1.50 15.79 4.66
N THR A 172 -0.26 15.59 4.22
CA THR A 172 0.20 14.32 3.66
C THR A 172 0.20 13.22 4.70
N PHE A 173 0.63 13.50 5.94
CA PHE A 173 0.59 12.55 7.04
C PHE A 173 -0.84 12.05 7.29
N PHE A 174 -1.78 12.98 7.39
CA PHE A 174 -3.20 12.64 7.56
C PHE A 174 -3.77 11.87 6.37
N LEU A 175 -3.54 12.35 5.15
CA LEU A 175 -4.02 11.68 3.94
C LEU A 175 -3.39 10.31 3.71
N SER A 176 -2.16 10.07 4.19
CA SER A 176 -1.53 8.75 4.12
C SER A 176 -2.23 7.75 5.04
N ILE A 177 -2.64 8.17 6.23
CA ILE A 177 -3.47 7.35 7.12
C ILE A 177 -4.82 7.06 6.47
N VAL A 178 -5.48 8.09 5.93
CA VAL A 178 -6.77 7.93 5.24
C VAL A 178 -6.63 6.99 4.04
N LEU A 179 -5.58 7.13 3.22
CA LEU A 179 -5.33 6.27 2.08
C LEU A 179 -5.11 4.81 2.50
N GLY A 180 -4.30 4.57 3.53
CA GLY A 180 -4.06 3.22 4.06
C GLY A 180 -5.36 2.57 4.56
N ILE A 181 -6.14 3.28 5.38
CA ILE A 181 -7.43 2.79 5.87
C ILE A 181 -8.42 2.56 4.73
N TYR A 182 -8.47 3.49 3.77
CA TYR A 182 -9.39 3.44 2.63
C TYR A 182 -9.23 2.16 1.81
N THR A 183 -8.00 1.68 1.62
CA THR A 183 -7.78 0.41 0.89
C THR A 183 -8.52 -0.76 1.53
N GLY A 184 -8.62 -0.81 2.87
CA GLY A 184 -9.44 -1.82 3.58
C GLY A 184 -10.93 -1.49 3.56
N ILE A 185 -11.32 -0.22 3.71
CA ILE A 185 -12.74 0.19 3.68
C ILE A 185 -13.39 -0.08 2.33
N LEU A 186 -12.64 0.02 1.22
CA LEU A 186 -13.15 -0.30 -0.11
C LEU A 186 -13.68 -1.73 -0.17
N LEU A 187 -12.97 -2.68 0.45
CA LEU A 187 -13.44 -4.06 0.58
C LEU A 187 -14.67 -4.10 1.47
N SER A 188 -14.61 -3.48 2.65
CA SER A 188 -15.70 -3.56 3.64
C SER A 188 -17.00 -2.88 3.23
N ALA A 189 -16.96 -1.98 2.25
CA ALA A 189 -18.14 -1.36 1.68
C ALA A 189 -19.08 -2.36 0.97
N MET A 190 -18.55 -3.52 0.57
CA MET A 190 -19.32 -4.60 -0.05
C MET A 190 -20.01 -5.45 1.01
N ASN A 191 -21.03 -4.87 1.66
CA ASN A 191 -21.80 -5.48 2.76
C ASN A 191 -22.38 -6.88 2.44
N ALA A 192 -22.49 -7.23 1.16
CA ALA A 192 -23.00 -8.53 0.69
C ALA A 192 -21.99 -9.68 0.85
N ARG A 193 -20.75 -9.44 1.31
CA ARG A 193 -19.71 -10.45 1.48
C ARG A 193 -19.29 -10.51 2.97
N PRO A 194 -19.56 -11.62 3.69
CA PRO A 194 -19.36 -11.68 5.14
C PRO A 194 -17.91 -11.44 5.59
N LEU A 195 -16.94 -11.91 4.79
CA LEU A 195 -15.51 -11.73 5.08
C LEU A 195 -15.09 -10.26 4.98
N TRP A 196 -15.62 -9.54 4.00
CA TRP A 196 -15.36 -8.12 3.83
C TRP A 196 -16.12 -7.26 4.82
N ASN A 197 -17.29 -7.70 5.29
CA ASN A 197 -18.10 -6.98 6.27
C ASN A 197 -17.49 -7.03 7.70
N SER A 198 -16.35 -6.38 7.87
CA SER A 198 -15.63 -6.22 9.13
C SER A 198 -14.98 -4.85 9.21
N SER A 199 -15.20 -4.16 10.33
CA SER A 199 -14.60 -2.85 10.61
C SER A 199 -13.08 -2.92 10.84
N LEU A 200 -12.54 -4.09 11.15
CA LEU A 200 -11.12 -4.30 11.39
C LEU A 200 -10.27 -4.28 10.11
N LEU A 201 -10.88 -4.44 8.93
CA LEU A 201 -10.14 -4.43 7.67
C LEU A 201 -9.42 -3.11 7.39
N GLY A 202 -10.05 -1.98 7.71
CA GLY A 202 -9.43 -0.66 7.54
C GLY A 202 -8.12 -0.53 8.34
N PRO A 203 -8.16 -0.67 9.68
CA PRO A 203 -6.96 -0.65 10.52
C PRO A 203 -5.92 -1.72 10.15
N LEU A 204 -6.36 -2.95 9.83
CA LEU A 204 -5.46 -4.04 9.44
C LEU A 204 -4.70 -3.71 8.15
N PHE A 205 -5.39 -3.20 7.13
CA PHE A 205 -4.75 -2.78 5.87
C PHE A 205 -3.82 -1.59 6.06
N LEU A 206 -4.16 -0.66 6.95
CA LEU A 206 -3.25 0.44 7.32
C LEU A 206 -1.97 -0.11 7.94
N VAL A 207 -2.06 -0.93 8.99
CA VAL A 207 -0.87 -1.47 9.67
C VAL A 207 0.00 -2.27 8.71
N SER A 208 -0.62 -3.15 7.92
CA SER A 208 0.09 -3.93 6.90
C SER A 208 0.71 -3.04 5.81
N GLY A 209 0.09 -1.91 5.46
CA GLY A 209 0.65 -0.95 4.48
C GLY A 209 1.81 -0.13 5.07
N VAL A 210 1.71 0.20 6.35
CA VAL A 210 2.79 0.88 7.08
C VAL A 210 3.99 -0.08 7.25
N SER A 211 3.77 -1.35 7.56
CA SER A 211 4.85 -2.36 7.64
C SER A 211 5.56 -2.54 6.29
N THR A 212 4.83 -2.71 5.18
CA THR A 212 5.46 -2.79 3.86
C THR A 212 6.22 -1.51 3.48
N GLY A 213 5.72 -0.34 3.89
CA GLY A 213 6.42 0.93 3.76
C GLY A 213 7.71 1.01 4.59
N ALA A 214 7.69 0.53 5.83
CA ALA A 214 8.86 0.41 6.69
C ALA A 214 9.91 -0.51 6.06
N ALA A 215 9.50 -1.69 5.58
CA ALA A 215 10.36 -2.65 4.90
C ALA A 215 11.03 -2.05 3.65
N ALA A 216 10.28 -1.28 2.84
CA ALA A 216 10.84 -0.62 1.67
C ALA A 216 11.88 0.46 2.03
N ILE A 217 11.61 1.27 3.06
CA ILE A 217 12.58 2.27 3.55
C ILE A 217 13.82 1.57 4.10
N MET A 218 13.64 0.52 4.90
CA MET A 218 14.72 -0.28 5.48
C MET A 218 15.61 -0.91 4.40
N TRP A 219 15.02 -1.47 3.34
CA TRP A 219 15.76 -2.00 2.19
C TRP A 219 16.64 -0.93 1.53
N MET A 220 16.10 0.27 1.34
CA MET A 220 16.80 1.36 0.65
C MET A 220 17.86 2.05 1.52
N SER A 221 17.78 1.88 2.85
CA SER A 221 18.63 2.62 3.77
C SER A 221 20.04 2.04 3.81
N ASN A 222 21.04 2.92 3.70
CA ASN A 222 22.46 2.57 3.88
C ASN A 222 22.93 2.88 5.31
N ASN A 223 22.13 3.56 6.11
CA ASN A 223 22.49 3.97 7.46
C ASN A 223 22.04 2.92 8.49
N GLU A 224 22.99 2.36 9.23
CA GLU A 224 22.75 1.36 10.27
C GLU A 224 21.78 1.84 11.36
N ALA A 225 21.77 3.14 11.69
CA ALA A 225 20.84 3.68 12.67
C ALA A 225 19.40 3.71 12.14
N GLU A 226 19.21 4.08 10.87
CA GLU A 226 17.88 4.05 10.21
C GLU A 226 17.38 2.61 10.10
N LYS A 227 18.23 1.67 9.64
CA LYS A 227 17.88 0.25 9.53
C LYS A 227 17.41 -0.34 10.86
N LYS A 228 18.19 -0.16 11.93
CA LYS A 228 17.81 -0.65 13.27
C LYS A 228 16.56 0.00 13.83
N LEU A 229 16.28 1.25 13.47
CA LEU A 229 15.07 1.94 13.86
C LEU A 229 13.85 1.34 13.15
N PHE A 230 13.91 1.16 11.83
CA PHE A 230 12.81 0.57 11.07
C PHE A 230 12.56 -0.89 11.41
N SER A 231 13.60 -1.69 11.67
CA SER A 231 13.41 -3.05 12.17
C SER A 231 12.67 -3.09 13.51
N ARG A 232 12.99 -2.20 14.46
CA ARG A 232 12.22 -2.12 15.73
C ARG A 232 10.77 -1.70 15.52
N ILE A 233 10.54 -0.75 14.60
CA ILE A 233 9.19 -0.30 14.26
C ILE A 233 8.42 -1.44 13.60
N ASP A 234 9.04 -2.17 12.68
CA ASP A 234 8.41 -3.24 11.93
C ASP A 234 8.03 -4.42 12.83
N ILE A 235 8.91 -4.88 13.73
CA ILE A 235 8.54 -5.86 14.78
C ILE A 235 7.29 -5.40 15.55
N GLY A 236 7.21 -4.12 15.91
CA GLY A 236 6.03 -3.56 16.57
C GLY A 236 4.78 -3.61 15.69
N LEU A 237 4.90 -3.28 14.41
CA LEU A 237 3.81 -3.35 13.44
C LEU A 237 3.36 -4.79 13.20
N ILE A 238 4.27 -5.75 13.11
CA ILE A 238 3.96 -7.18 13.00
C ILE A 238 3.16 -7.66 14.20
N ILE A 239 3.54 -7.27 15.42
CA ILE A 239 2.78 -7.63 16.64
C ILE A 239 1.36 -7.04 16.57
N ILE A 240 1.21 -5.78 16.14
CA ILE A 240 -0.09 -5.14 15.98
C ILE A 240 -0.90 -5.83 14.87
N GLU A 241 -0.28 -6.20 13.75
CA GLU A 241 -0.90 -6.90 12.63
C GLU A 241 -1.40 -8.28 13.05
N LEU A 242 -0.58 -9.07 13.75
CA LEU A 242 -0.98 -10.35 14.34
C LEU A 242 -2.12 -10.18 15.35
N THR A 243 -2.11 -9.11 16.12
CA THR A 243 -3.21 -8.80 17.06
C THR A 243 -4.51 -8.51 16.29
N PHE A 244 -4.46 -7.71 15.23
CA PHE A 244 -5.64 -7.45 14.40
C PHE A 244 -6.13 -8.69 13.66
N ILE A 245 -5.22 -9.55 13.17
CA ILE A 245 -5.57 -10.84 12.58
C ILE A 245 -6.28 -11.72 13.60
N LEU A 246 -5.73 -11.83 14.81
CA LEU A 246 -6.35 -12.59 15.90
C LEU A 246 -7.75 -12.05 16.23
N LEU A 247 -7.89 -10.74 16.40
CA LEU A 247 -9.18 -10.10 16.66
C LEU A 247 -10.18 -10.29 15.51
N LEU A 248 -9.71 -10.26 14.27
CA LEU A 248 -10.54 -10.51 13.09
C LEU A 248 -11.12 -11.92 13.11
N PHE A 249 -10.28 -12.94 13.33
CA PHE A 249 -10.73 -14.34 13.39
C PHE A 249 -11.60 -14.65 14.60
N LEU A 250 -11.29 -14.07 15.77
CA LEU A 250 -12.18 -14.16 16.94
C LEU A 250 -13.54 -13.52 16.61
N GLY A 251 -13.55 -12.37 15.95
CA GLY A 251 -14.78 -11.74 15.48
C GLY A 251 -15.59 -12.64 14.54
N PHE A 252 -14.93 -13.35 13.62
CA PHE A 252 -15.62 -14.26 12.70
C PHE A 252 -16.14 -15.53 13.37
N VAL A 253 -15.36 -16.18 14.24
CA VAL A 253 -15.76 -17.42 14.92
C VAL A 253 -16.91 -17.19 15.90
N TRP A 254 -16.99 -16.00 16.49
CA TRP A 254 -18.05 -15.63 17.45
C TRP A 254 -19.19 -14.84 16.78
N GLY A 255 -19.10 -14.66 15.46
CA GLY A 255 -20.08 -13.94 14.65
C GLY A 255 -21.24 -14.83 14.17
N PRO A 256 -22.10 -14.29 13.28
CA PRO A 256 -23.15 -15.06 12.62
C PRO A 256 -22.58 -16.20 11.77
N GLU A 257 -23.39 -17.21 11.48
CA GLU A 257 -22.97 -18.41 10.74
C GLU A 257 -22.23 -18.11 9.42
N ALA A 258 -22.64 -17.08 8.68
CA ALA A 258 -21.97 -16.65 7.45
C ALA A 258 -20.53 -16.16 7.67
N GLN A 259 -20.25 -15.53 8.82
CA GLN A 259 -18.88 -15.13 9.20
C GLN A 259 -18.07 -16.34 9.70
N VAL A 260 -18.71 -17.27 10.42
CA VAL A 260 -18.05 -18.52 10.85
C VAL A 260 -17.59 -19.32 9.62
N ARG A 261 -18.46 -19.50 8.61
CA ARG A 261 -18.09 -20.14 7.33
C ARG A 261 -16.96 -19.42 6.61
N SER A 262 -16.90 -18.09 6.72
CA SER A 262 -15.79 -17.31 6.17
C SER A 262 -14.47 -17.59 6.91
N ALA A 263 -14.51 -17.83 8.23
CA ALA A 263 -13.33 -18.24 8.99
C ALA A 263 -12.89 -19.68 8.64
N GLU A 264 -13.83 -20.59 8.38
CA GLU A 264 -13.52 -21.98 8.02
C GLU A 264 -12.65 -22.08 6.75
N MET A 265 -12.77 -21.13 5.81
CA MET A 265 -11.91 -21.03 4.63
C MET A 265 -10.41 -20.92 4.98
N PHE A 266 -10.09 -20.40 6.17
CA PHE A 266 -8.72 -20.20 6.69
C PHE A 266 -8.35 -21.15 7.83
N LEU A 267 -9.31 -21.84 8.45
CA LEU A 267 -9.13 -22.74 9.60
C LEU A 267 -9.25 -24.22 9.23
N GLY A 268 -9.03 -24.56 7.96
CA GLY A 268 -9.20 -25.91 7.41
C GLY A 268 -9.58 -25.94 5.93
N GLY A 269 -10.01 -24.80 5.37
CA GLY A 269 -10.35 -24.65 3.96
C GLY A 269 -9.17 -24.33 3.04
N GLU A 270 -9.50 -23.97 1.80
CA GLU A 270 -8.58 -23.77 0.68
C GLU A 270 -7.46 -22.75 0.94
N PHE A 271 -7.74 -21.68 1.69
CA PHE A 271 -6.78 -20.60 1.94
C PHE A 271 -5.88 -20.83 3.16
N THR A 272 -6.13 -21.89 3.94
CA THR A 272 -5.43 -22.17 5.21
C THR A 272 -3.91 -22.22 5.03
N ALA A 273 -3.43 -23.00 4.05
CA ALA A 273 -2.00 -23.20 3.84
C ALA A 273 -1.29 -21.91 3.40
N VAL A 274 -1.91 -21.15 2.50
CA VAL A 274 -1.34 -19.91 1.97
C VAL A 274 -1.37 -18.81 3.05
N PHE A 275 -2.47 -18.70 3.80
CA PHE A 275 -2.63 -17.68 4.83
C PHE A 275 -1.70 -17.93 6.03
N TRP A 276 -1.75 -19.11 6.65
CA TRP A 276 -0.95 -19.37 7.85
C TRP A 276 0.51 -19.71 7.53
N GLY A 277 0.76 -20.46 6.47
CA GLY A 277 2.10 -20.86 6.08
C GLY A 277 2.89 -19.73 5.44
N ILE A 278 2.34 -19.11 4.39
CA ILE A 278 3.06 -18.12 3.61
C ILE A 278 2.91 -16.72 4.20
N PHE A 279 1.68 -16.25 4.43
CA PHE A 279 1.51 -14.90 4.97
C PHE A 279 1.93 -14.79 6.44
N VAL A 280 1.33 -15.56 7.36
CA VAL A 280 1.66 -15.45 8.80
C VAL A 280 3.04 -16.04 9.09
N GLY A 281 3.36 -17.22 8.57
CA GLY A 281 4.64 -17.89 8.79
C GLY A 281 5.81 -17.16 8.12
N MET A 282 5.81 -17.12 6.78
CA MET A 282 6.94 -16.54 6.03
C MET A 282 6.90 -15.01 5.94
N GLY A 283 5.72 -14.38 5.94
CA GLY A 283 5.57 -12.93 5.74
C GLY A 283 5.62 -12.11 7.04
N LEU A 284 5.33 -12.71 8.19
CA LEU A 284 5.32 -12.02 9.49
C LEU A 284 6.28 -12.66 10.50
N PHE A 285 6.11 -13.95 10.81
CA PHE A 285 6.85 -14.60 11.90
C PHE A 285 8.34 -14.76 11.58
N LEU A 286 8.68 -15.22 10.36
CA LEU A 286 10.06 -15.38 9.94
C LEU A 286 10.81 -14.03 9.88
N PRO A 287 10.29 -12.96 9.27
CA PRO A 287 10.90 -11.62 9.33
C PRO A 287 11.11 -11.13 10.75
N ALA A 288 10.11 -11.27 11.63
CA ALA A 288 10.24 -10.87 13.02
C ALA A 288 11.41 -11.60 13.73
N ILE A 289 11.60 -12.89 13.48
CA ILE A 289 12.75 -13.64 14.03
C ILE A 289 14.07 -13.13 13.46
N LEU A 290 14.13 -12.94 12.13
CA LEU A 290 15.33 -12.46 11.45
C LEU A 290 15.74 -11.08 11.97
N GLU A 291 14.79 -10.17 12.10
CA GLU A 291 15.00 -8.83 12.63
C GLU A 291 15.40 -8.84 14.11
N LEU A 292 14.81 -9.72 14.94
CA LEU A 292 15.22 -9.90 16.32
C LEU A 292 16.67 -10.40 16.44
N PHE A 293 17.10 -11.31 15.56
CA PHE A 293 18.49 -11.76 15.51
C PHE A 293 19.43 -10.66 15.04
N GLU A 294 19.04 -9.85 14.07
CA GLU A 294 19.81 -8.68 13.63
C GLU A 294 20.01 -7.68 14.79
N LEU A 295 18.94 -7.39 15.54
CA LEU A 295 19.00 -6.53 16.73
C LEU A 295 19.87 -7.10 17.85
N LYS A 296 20.02 -8.43 17.93
CA LYS A 296 20.93 -9.13 18.86
C LYS A 296 22.38 -9.20 18.38
N GLY A 297 22.70 -8.67 17.20
CA GLY A 297 24.06 -8.57 16.66
C GLY A 297 24.44 -9.63 15.61
N TYR A 298 23.51 -10.50 15.20
CA TYR A 298 23.74 -11.40 14.08
C TYR A 298 23.68 -10.63 12.75
N HIS A 299 24.58 -10.93 11.81
CA HIS A 299 24.60 -10.25 10.51
C HIS A 299 23.63 -10.95 9.55
N ILE A 300 22.40 -10.45 9.48
CA ILE A 300 21.40 -10.92 8.52
C ILE A 300 21.29 -9.89 7.39
N PRO A 301 21.32 -10.31 6.12
CA PRO A 301 21.07 -9.40 5.02
C PRO A 301 19.64 -8.84 5.09
N ILE A 302 19.50 -7.54 5.37
CA ILE A 302 18.22 -6.81 5.50
C ILE A 302 17.29 -6.98 4.30
N ALA A 303 17.83 -7.25 3.11
CA ALA A 303 17.04 -7.53 1.92
C ALA A 303 16.12 -8.76 2.10
N ILE A 304 16.51 -9.73 2.93
CA ILE A 304 15.72 -10.95 3.18
C ILE A 304 14.43 -10.64 3.96
N PRO A 305 14.47 -10.10 5.20
CA PRO A 305 13.25 -9.76 5.93
C PRO A 305 12.40 -8.75 5.15
N ALA A 306 13.02 -7.72 4.55
CA ALA A 306 12.28 -6.74 3.76
C ALA A 306 11.56 -7.37 2.55
N PHE A 307 12.19 -8.32 1.85
CA PHE A 307 11.55 -9.06 0.75
C PHE A 307 10.35 -9.86 1.23
N LEU A 308 10.52 -10.59 2.32
CA LEU A 308 9.49 -11.44 2.90
C LEU A 308 8.28 -10.63 3.38
N ILE A 309 8.49 -9.47 4.00
CA ILE A 309 7.43 -8.55 4.42
C ILE A 309 6.67 -8.00 3.20
N LEU A 310 7.40 -7.57 2.16
CA LEU A 310 6.77 -7.06 0.93
C LEU A 310 5.95 -8.16 0.22
N LEU A 311 6.48 -9.37 0.14
CA LEU A 311 5.81 -10.52 -0.47
C LEU A 311 4.60 -10.96 0.36
N GLY A 312 4.77 -11.12 1.67
CA GLY A 312 3.70 -11.46 2.60
C GLY A 312 2.58 -10.43 2.56
N GLY A 313 2.96 -9.15 2.51
CA GLY A 313 2.03 -8.05 2.31
C GLY A 313 1.23 -8.20 1.03
N LEU A 314 1.87 -8.43 -0.12
CA LEU A 314 1.16 -8.64 -1.39
C LEU A 314 0.20 -9.84 -1.33
N ILE A 315 0.69 -10.97 -0.83
CA ILE A 315 -0.09 -12.21 -0.70
C ILE A 315 -1.31 -12.00 0.20
N PHE A 316 -1.17 -11.25 1.30
CA PHE A 316 -2.30 -10.90 2.14
C PHE A 316 -3.40 -10.17 1.37
N ARG A 317 -3.06 -9.18 0.52
CA ARG A 317 -4.07 -8.47 -0.29
C ARG A 317 -4.75 -9.41 -1.29
N VAL A 318 -3.99 -10.30 -1.92
CA VAL A 318 -4.52 -11.29 -2.86
C VAL A 318 -5.50 -12.21 -2.16
N ILE A 319 -5.09 -12.85 -1.06
CA ILE A 319 -5.96 -13.77 -0.30
C ILE A 319 -7.22 -13.07 0.21
N MET A 320 -7.10 -11.86 0.76
CA MET A 320 -8.26 -11.14 1.31
C MET A 320 -9.27 -10.73 0.24
N VAL A 321 -8.81 -10.47 -0.98
CA VAL A 321 -9.71 -10.21 -2.12
C VAL A 321 -10.32 -11.52 -2.61
N ASP A 322 -9.52 -12.53 -2.89
CA ASP A 322 -9.99 -13.80 -3.47
C ASP A 322 -10.95 -14.54 -2.52
N ALA A 323 -10.59 -14.68 -1.26
CA ALA A 323 -11.45 -15.31 -0.25
C ALA A 323 -12.76 -14.53 -0.05
N GLY A 324 -12.71 -13.20 -0.16
CA GLY A 324 -13.90 -12.37 -0.05
C GLY A 324 -14.87 -12.52 -1.22
N GLN A 325 -14.36 -12.73 -2.45
CA GLN A 325 -15.16 -13.03 -3.64
C GLN A 325 -15.90 -14.37 -3.54
N ILE A 326 -15.33 -15.32 -2.79
CA ILE A 326 -15.92 -16.64 -2.55
C ILE A 326 -16.94 -16.59 -1.39
N SER A 327 -16.73 -15.73 -0.38
CA SER A 327 -17.61 -15.64 0.80
C SER A 327 -19.05 -15.20 0.44
N THR A 328 -20.08 -15.91 0.91
CA THR A 328 -21.50 -15.58 0.64
C THR A 328 -22.37 -15.70 1.89
N TYR A 329 -23.45 -14.91 1.95
CA TYR A 329 -24.50 -15.04 2.97
C TYR A 329 -25.52 -16.13 2.66
N LEU A 330 -25.64 -16.53 1.39
CA LEU A 330 -26.63 -17.49 0.92
C LEU A 330 -25.95 -18.81 0.61
N TYR A 331 -26.38 -19.86 1.33
CA TYR A 331 -26.57 -21.22 0.85
C TYR A 331 -27.74 -21.82 1.59
#